data_AF-A0A821A5E1-F1
#
_entry.id   AF-A0A821A5E1-F1
#
_cell.length_a   1.000
_cell.length_b   1.000
_cell.length_c   1.000
_cell.angle_alpha   90.00
_cell.angle_beta   90.00
_cell.angle_gamma   90.00
#
_symmetry.space_group_name_H-M   'P 1'
#
loop_
_entity.id
_entity.type
_entity.pdbx_description
1 polymer ?
#
loop_
_entity_poly.entity_id
_entity_poly.type
_entity_poly.pdbx_seq_one_letter_code
_entity_poly.pdbx_strand_id
1 'polypeptide(L)'
;MMKGYLDNNLPEKAIDLFNEIENPDDINVTLLFNACAQLKTKEALDLVKKMSSRIPKSFFSSPHLLTSLLDALMKCGDVAHAESLFSSEKENDLPSYGAMMK
;
A
#
# COMPACT_ATOMS: atom_id res chain seq x y z
N MET A 1 16.00 1.63 -8.23
CA MET A 1 15.70 1.51 -9.68
C MET A 1 14.20 1.66 -9.96
N MET A 2 13.30 0.95 -9.26
CA MET A 2 11.84 1.14 -9.39
C MET A 2 11.38 2.61 -9.26
N LYS A 3 11.85 3.32 -8.23
CA LYS A 3 11.52 4.74 -8.04
C LYS A 3 11.85 5.60 -9.26
N GLY A 4 12.96 5.31 -9.95
CA GLY A 4 13.34 6.04 -11.16
C GLY A 4 12.32 5.87 -12.29
N TYR A 5 11.74 4.68 -12.45
CA TYR A 5 10.67 4.48 -13.42
C TYR A 5 9.40 5.25 -13.05
N LEU A 6 9.04 5.30 -11.76
CA LEU A 6 7.90 6.08 -11.28
C LEU A 6 8.08 7.59 -11.45
N ASP A 7 9.28 8.11 -11.18
CA ASP A 7 9.62 9.51 -11.36
C ASP A 7 9.55 9.92 -12.85
N ASN A 8 9.69 8.94 -13.77
CA ASN A 8 9.58 9.11 -15.22
C ASN A 8 8.20 8.73 -15.79
N ASN A 9 7.18 8.52 -14.96
CA ASN A 9 5.83 8.09 -15.37
C ASN A 9 5.82 6.78 -16.19
N LEU A 10 6.66 5.82 -15.81
CA LEU A 10 6.74 4.48 -16.42
C LEU A 10 6.33 3.40 -15.40
N PRO A 11 5.07 3.42 -14.90
CA PRO A 11 4.65 2.51 -13.83
C PRO A 11 4.68 1.03 -14.23
N GLU A 12 4.44 0.70 -15.51
CA GLU A 12 4.52 -0.68 -16.01
C GLU A 12 5.92 -1.26 -15.84
N LYS A 13 6.96 -0.50 -16.19
CA LYS A 13 8.36 -0.92 -16.00
C LYS A 13 8.74 -1.06 -14.52
N ALA A 14 8.13 -0.25 -13.65
CA ALA A 14 8.32 -0.39 -12.21
C ALA A 14 7.73 -1.71 -11.71
N ILE A 15 6.57 -2.11 -12.22
CA ILE A 15 5.91 -3.38 -11.88
C ILE A 15 6.70 -4.57 -12.45
N ASP A 16 7.19 -4.48 -13.69
CA ASP A 16 8.03 -5.53 -14.29
C ASP A 16 9.27 -5.77 -13.43
N LEU A 17 9.96 -4.70 -13.03
CA LEU A 17 11.12 -4.80 -12.15
C LEU A 17 10.76 -5.34 -10.76
N PHE A 18 9.58 -5.02 -10.23
CA PHE A 18 9.11 -5.59 -8.96
C PHE A 18 8.96 -7.10 -9.04
N ASN A 19 8.46 -7.63 -10.17
CA ASN A 19 8.26 -9.07 -10.36
C ASN A 19 9.59 -9.86 -10.39
N GLU A 20 10.71 -9.19 -10.65
CA GLU A 20 12.04 -9.80 -10.58
C GLU A 20 12.59 -9.87 -9.14
N ILE A 21 11.93 -9.23 -8.17
CA ILE A 21 12.36 -9.22 -6.77
C ILE A 21 11.77 -10.42 -6.03
N GLU A 22 12.64 -11.36 -5.64
CA GLU A 22 12.22 -12.58 -4.96
C GLU A 22 11.71 -12.33 -3.53
N ASN A 23 12.34 -11.39 -2.81
CA ASN A 23 12.00 -11.05 -1.42
C ASN A 23 11.84 -9.52 -1.28
N PRO A 24 10.69 -8.97 -1.68
CA PRO A 24 10.45 -7.53 -1.60
C PRO A 24 10.37 -7.06 -0.14
N ASP A 25 11.08 -5.98 0.17
CA ASP A 25 10.94 -5.23 1.41
C ASP A 25 9.75 -4.24 1.37
N ASP A 26 9.53 -3.51 2.47
CA ASP A 26 8.44 -2.55 2.59
C ASP A 26 8.58 -1.39 1.59
N ILE A 27 9.82 -0.99 1.26
CA ILE A 27 10.10 0.04 0.26
C ILE A 27 9.69 -0.43 -1.13
N ASN A 28 10.05 -1.66 -1.53
CA ASN A 28 9.69 -2.22 -2.82
C ASN A 28 8.16 -2.32 -2.99
N VAL A 29 7.46 -2.76 -1.94
CA VAL A 29 5.99 -2.83 -1.93
C VAL A 29 5.37 -1.43 -1.99
N THR A 30 5.93 -0.45 -1.27
CA THR A 30 5.48 0.95 -1.33
C THR A 30 5.59 1.49 -2.76
N LEU A 31 6.71 1.22 -3.43
CA LEU A 31 6.91 1.62 -4.83
C LEU A 31 5.96 0.90 -5.78
N LEU A 32 5.64 -0.37 -5.53
CA LEU A 32 4.62 -1.09 -6.30
C LEU A 32 3.24 -0.43 -6.17
N PHE A 33 2.81 -0.10 -4.95
CA PHE A 33 1.52 0.59 -4.75
C PHE A 33 1.47 1.96 -5.42
N ASN A 34 2.56 2.72 -5.37
CA ASN A 34 2.68 3.97 -6.12
C ASN A 34 2.57 3.76 -7.65
N ALA A 35 3.12 2.66 -8.17
CA ALA A 35 2.96 2.29 -9.59
C ALA A 35 1.49 2.04 -9.94
N CYS A 36 0.80 1.24 -9.12
CA CYS A 36 -0.62 0.95 -9.27
C CYS A 36 -1.47 2.24 -9.21
N ALA A 37 -1.15 3.13 -8.28
CA ALA A 37 -1.80 4.43 -8.14
C ALA A 37 -1.64 5.33 -9.39
N GLN A 38 -0.51 5.23 -10.11
CA GLN A 38 -0.31 5.94 -11.38
C GLN A 38 -1.12 5.32 -12.53
N LEU A 39 -1.25 3.99 -12.57
CA LEU A 39 -2.00 3.28 -13.62
C LEU A 39 -3.52 3.50 -13.54
N LYS A 40 -4.10 3.46 -12.33
CA LYS A 40 -5.54 3.66 -12.10
C LYS A 40 -6.43 2.68 -12.87
N THR A 41 -5.95 1.45 -13.08
CA THR A 41 -6.69 0.39 -13.78
C THR A 41 -7.22 -0.65 -12.80
N LYS A 42 -8.14 -1.50 -13.29
CA LYS A 42 -8.68 -2.60 -12.49
C LYS A 42 -7.62 -3.67 -12.20
N GLU A 43 -6.73 -3.92 -13.15
CA GLU A 43 -5.62 -4.86 -13.02
C GLU A 43 -4.66 -4.39 -11.92
N ALA A 44 -4.41 -3.08 -11.84
CA ALA A 44 -3.62 -2.47 -10.78
C ALA A 44 -4.30 -2.65 -9.41
N LEU A 45 -5.63 -2.50 -9.32
CA LEU A 45 -6.38 -2.75 -8.08
C LEU A 45 -6.27 -4.20 -7.63
N ASP A 46 -6.43 -5.16 -8.54
CA ASP A 46 -6.33 -6.59 -8.23
C ASP A 46 -4.91 -6.93 -7.73
N LEU A 47 -3.88 -6.30 -8.30
CA LEU A 47 -2.51 -6.43 -7.83
C LEU A 47 -2.31 -5.86 -6.42
N VAL A 48 -2.85 -4.68 -6.13
CA VAL A 48 -2.80 -4.05 -4.80
C VAL A 48 -3.41 -4.98 -3.74
N LYS A 49 -4.61 -5.52 -3.99
CA LYS A 49 -5.30 -6.44 -3.08
C LYS A 49 -4.56 -7.77 -2.88
N LYS A 50 -4.02 -8.31 -3.98
CA LYS A 50 -3.22 -9.54 -3.94
C LYS A 50 -1.94 -9.33 -3.12
N MET A 51 -1.30 -8.16 -3.23
CA MET A 51 -0.08 -7.88 -2.49
C MET A 51 -0.36 -7.52 -1.03
N SER A 52 -1.40 -6.74 -0.73
CA SER A 52 -1.76 -6.41 0.66
C SER A 52 -2.09 -7.66 1.51
N SER A 53 -2.63 -8.71 0.91
CA SER A 53 -2.87 -10.00 1.58
C SER A 53 -1.63 -10.90 1.73
N ARG A 54 -0.54 -10.61 1.01
CA ARG A 54 0.69 -11.42 0.99
C ARG A 54 1.83 -10.84 1.81
N ILE A 55 1.84 -9.52 2.01
CA ILE A 55 2.92 -8.86 2.73
C ILE A 55 2.87 -9.17 4.24
N PRO A 56 4.03 -9.18 4.92
CA PRO A 56 4.08 -9.40 6.37
C PRO A 56 3.30 -8.35 7.14
N LYS A 57 2.67 -8.73 8.26
CA LYS A 57 1.98 -7.76 9.14
C LYS A 57 2.91 -6.63 9.63
N SER A 58 4.21 -6.90 9.78
CA SER A 58 5.20 -5.90 10.17
C SER A 58 5.35 -4.75 9.16
N PHE A 59 4.98 -4.95 7.89
CA PHE A 59 5.07 -3.90 6.87
C PHE A 59 3.99 -2.83 7.06
N PHE A 60 2.85 -3.20 7.66
CA PHE A 60 1.80 -2.24 8.00
C PHE A 60 2.22 -1.26 9.10
N SER A 61 3.31 -1.53 9.84
CA SER A 61 3.90 -0.54 10.76
C SER A 61 4.64 0.60 10.02
N SER A 62 4.89 0.47 8.71
CA SER A 62 5.51 1.53 7.90
C SER A 62 4.43 2.53 7.44
N PRO A 63 4.46 3.79 7.91
CA PRO A 63 3.45 4.78 7.54
C PRO A 63 3.48 5.11 6.04
N HIS A 64 4.65 5.01 5.41
CA HIS A 64 4.82 5.20 3.97
C HIS A 64 4.08 4.11 3.18
N LEU A 65 4.19 2.86 3.62
CA LEU A 65 3.51 1.75 2.97
C LEU A 65 1.99 1.88 3.12
N LEU A 66 1.50 2.15 4.33
CA LEU A 66 0.08 2.39 4.58
C LEU A 66 -0.48 3.52 3.71
N THR A 67 0.23 4.65 3.65
CA THR A 67 -0.20 5.80 2.83
C THR A 67 -0.26 5.43 1.36
N SER A 68 0.76 4.72 0.83
CA SER A 68 0.77 4.29 -0.57
C SER A 68 -0.31 3.25 -0.89
N LEU A 69 -0.62 2.34 0.04
CA LEU A 69 -1.71 1.37 -0.08
C LEU A 69 -3.06 2.07 -0.18
N LEU A 70 -3.33 3.03 0.73
CA LEU A 70 -4.56 3.81 0.73
C LEU A 70 -4.70 4.63 -0.57
N ASP A 71 -3.63 5.31 -0.99
CA ASP A 71 -3.61 6.10 -2.23
C ASP A 71 -3.88 5.22 -3.47
N ALA A 72 -3.28 4.03 -3.52
CA ALA A 72 -3.49 3.08 -4.62
C ALA A 72 -4.92 2.53 -4.64
N LEU A 73 -5.49 2.18 -3.49
CA LEU A 73 -6.88 1.74 -3.38
C LEU A 73 -7.84 2.84 -3.85
N MET A 74 -7.67 4.07 -3.38
CA MET A 74 -8.51 5.20 -3.77
C MET A 74 -8.41 5.50 -5.28
N LYS A 75 -7.19 5.59 -5.81
CA LYS A 75 -6.95 5.94 -7.22
C LYS A 75 -7.35 4.85 -8.21
N CYS A 76 -7.32 3.58 -7.81
CA CYS A 76 -7.80 2.47 -8.63
C CYS A 76 -9.31 2.18 -8.44
N GLY A 77 -10.00 2.93 -7.58
CA GLY A 77 -11.46 2.93 -7.48
C GLY A 77 -12.07 2.14 -6.32
N ASP A 78 -11.27 1.65 -5.38
CA ASP A 78 -11.75 0.94 -4.17
C ASP A 78 -11.63 1.81 -2.92
N VAL A 79 -12.42 2.89 -2.91
CA VAL A 79 -12.45 3.87 -1.82
C VAL A 79 -12.97 3.22 -0.53
N ALA A 80 -13.96 2.34 -0.63
CA ALA A 80 -14.57 1.68 0.53
C ALA A 80 -13.56 0.83 1.32
N HIS A 81 -12.70 0.05 0.64
CA HIS A 81 -11.63 -0.66 1.32
C HIS A 81 -10.60 0.30 1.94
N ALA A 82 -10.27 1.39 1.26
CA ALA A 82 -9.33 2.37 1.80
C ALA A 82 -9.86 3.00 3.11
N GLU A 83 -11.14 3.38 3.15
CA GLU A 83 -11.78 3.93 4.35
C GLU A 83 -11.84 2.92 5.50
N SER A 84 -12.15 1.65 5.18
CA SER A 84 -12.16 0.58 6.18
C SER A 84 -10.77 0.34 6.78
N LEU A 85 -9.73 0.35 5.95
CA LEU A 85 -8.34 0.18 6.39
C LEU A 85 -7.91 1.35 7.29
N PHE A 86 -8.17 2.59 6.85
CA PHE A 86 -7.85 3.78 7.62
C PHE A 86 -8.56 3.83 8.97
N SER A 87 -9.83 3.42 9.02
CA SER A 87 -10.61 3.36 10.27
C SER A 87 -10.07 2.30 11.23
N SER A 88 -9.69 1.13 10.70
CA SER A 88 -9.13 0.04 11.52
C SER A 88 -7.76 0.41 12.11
N GLU A 89 -6.89 1.07 11.35
CA GLU A 89 -5.60 1.56 11.87
C GLU A 89 -5.80 2.60 12.98
N LYS A 90 -6.74 3.54 12.80
CA LYS A 90 -7.05 4.56 13.81
C LYS A 90 -7.59 3.97 15.11
N GLU A 91 -8.34 2.86 15.04
CA GLU A 91 -8.85 2.17 16.22
C GLU A 91 -7.73 1.45 17.01
N ASN A 92 -6.69 0.96 16.32
CA ASN A 92 -5.53 0.32 16.95
C ASN A 92 -4.53 1.33 17.54
N ASP A 93 -4.48 2.57 17.04
CA ASP A 93 -3.62 3.65 17.56
C ASP A 93 -4.27 4.50 18.67
N LEU A 94 -5.52 4.21 19.04
CA LEU A 94 -6.10 4.75 20.26
C LEU A 94 -5.45 4.02 21.45
N PRO A 95 -4.62 4.69 22.29
CA PRO A 95 -4.23 4.10 23.56
C PRO A 95 -5.52 3.85 24.30
N SER A 96 -5.74 2.59 24.70
CA SER A 96 -6.83 2.13 25.52
C SER A 96 -7.08 3.11 26.68
N TYR A 97 -8.00 4.06 26.49
CA TYR A 97 -8.44 5.05 27.49
C TYR A 97 -9.35 4.41 28.54
N GLY A 98 -9.17 3.11 28.79
CA GLY A 98 -9.89 2.32 29.80
C GLY A 98 -9.10 2.10 31.09
N ALA A 99 -7.89 2.67 31.23
CA ALA A 99 -7.03 2.44 32.41
C ALA A 99 -6.94 3.63 33.39
N MET A 100 -7.72 4.69 33.21
CA MET A 100 -7.75 5.82 34.15
C MET A 100 -9.17 6.32 34.42
N MET A 101 -10.03 5.43 34.91
CA MET A 101 -11.09 5.84 35.83
C MET A 101 -10.84 5.12 37.15
N LYS A 102 -10.26 5.85 38.11
CA LYS A 102 -10.24 5.50 39.53
C LYS A 102 -11.13 6.50 40.24
#